data_AF-A0A2V9JND9-F1
#
_entry.id   AF-A0A2V9JND9-F1
#
_cell.length_a   1.000
_cell.length_b   1.000
_cell.length_c   1.000
_cell.angle_alpha   90.00
_cell.angle_beta   90.00
_cell.angle_gamma   90.00
#
_symmetry.space_group_name_H-M   'P 1'
#
loop_
_entity.id
_entity.type
_entity.pdbx_description
1 polymer ?
#
loop_
_entity_poly.entity_id
_entity_poly.type
_entity_poly.pdbx_seq_one_letter_code
_entity_poly.pdbx_strand_id
1 'polypeptide(L)'
;MIGLRQVETGIPRGLFRNIRWGSAFAFRDTLRNILRNNLSCSVLEPMGDVDRPQDFRQLARELARNRAARRVAPATWKFLKGRS
;
A
#
# COMPACT_ATOMS: atom_id res chain seq x y z
N MET A 1 -2.08 4.97 3.35
CA MET A 1 -0.97 4.73 2.38
C MET A 1 -0.59 6.07 1.72
N ILE A 2 0.63 6.24 1.17
CA ILE A 2 0.99 7.46 0.40
C ILE A 2 1.16 7.09 -1.07
N GLY A 3 0.35 7.71 -1.94
CA GLY A 3 0.50 7.61 -3.40
C GLY A 3 1.45 8.68 -3.92
N LEU A 4 2.42 8.29 -4.74
CA LEU A 4 3.33 9.19 -5.45
C LEU A 4 3.10 9.09 -6.96
N ARG A 5 2.99 10.24 -7.62
CA ARG A 5 2.97 10.30 -9.08
C ARG A 5 4.37 10.65 -9.57
N GLN A 6 4.94 9.78 -10.41
CA GLN A 6 6.23 10.04 -11.03
C GLN A 6 6.12 11.26 -11.95
N VAL A 7 7.00 12.22 -11.73
CA VAL A 7 7.29 13.34 -12.64
C VAL A 7 8.61 13.04 -13.35
N GLU A 8 8.78 13.57 -14.56
CA GLU A 8 9.84 13.22 -15.55
C GLU A 8 11.28 13.21 -15.01
N THR A 9 11.53 13.81 -13.84
CA THR A 9 12.86 14.00 -13.24
C THR A 9 13.33 12.87 -12.30
N GLY A 10 12.60 11.76 -12.21
CA GLY A 10 12.97 10.61 -11.36
C GLY A 10 12.66 10.80 -9.87
N ILE A 11 13.14 9.91 -9.01
CA ILE A 11 12.90 9.99 -7.56
C ILE A 11 13.84 11.05 -6.95
N PRO A 12 13.32 12.10 -6.27
CA PRO A 12 14.16 13.12 -5.66
C PRO A 12 15.14 12.53 -4.64
N ARG A 13 16.38 13.03 -4.67
CA ARG A 13 17.40 12.67 -3.68
C ARG A 13 16.90 13.01 -2.28
N GLY A 14 16.81 12.00 -1.41
CA GLY A 14 16.43 12.20 -0.02
C GLY A 14 14.98 11.88 0.31
N LEU A 15 14.16 11.45 -0.65
CA LEU A 15 12.79 10.99 -0.38
C LEU A 15 12.75 9.92 0.74
N PHE A 16 13.70 8.99 0.72
CA PHE A 16 13.79 7.89 1.69
C PHE A 16 14.82 8.13 2.80
N ARG A 17 15.31 9.36 2.97
CA ARG A 17 16.34 9.67 3.96
C ARG A 17 15.73 9.88 5.36
N ASN A 18 16.43 9.42 6.39
CA ASN A 18 16.06 9.62 7.80
C ASN A 18 14.66 9.09 8.16
N ILE A 19 14.24 7.99 7.51
CA ILE A 19 12.99 7.31 7.86
C ILE A 19 13.26 6.34 9.00
N ARG A 20 12.43 6.42 10.05
CA ARG A 20 12.42 5.42 11.13
C ARG A 20 11.65 4.19 10.67
N TRP A 21 12.32 3.34 9.89
CA TRP A 21 11.76 2.09 9.36
C TRP A 21 11.25 1.17 10.49
N GLY A 22 10.21 0.39 10.19
CA GLY A 22 9.60 -0.53 11.16
C GLY A 22 8.88 0.15 12.32
N SER A 23 8.65 1.47 12.26
CA SER A 23 7.98 2.22 13.31
C SER A 23 6.69 2.88 12.83
N ALA A 24 5.81 3.19 13.77
CA ALA A 24 4.61 4.01 13.52
C ALA A 24 4.92 5.40 12.94
N PHE A 25 6.18 5.84 12.99
CA PHE A 25 6.61 7.13 12.46
C PHE A 25 6.97 7.11 10.98
N ALA A 26 7.17 5.92 10.38
CA ALA A 26 7.63 5.80 9.00
C ALA A 26 6.73 6.56 8.00
N PHE A 27 5.42 6.45 8.15
CA PHE A 27 4.45 7.19 7.33
C PHE A 27 4.67 8.71 7.43
N ARG A 28 4.77 9.23 8.66
CA ARG A 28 4.95 10.67 8.91
C ARG A 28 6.29 11.17 8.38
N ASP A 29 7.35 10.39 8.54
CA ASP A 29 8.69 10.76 8.06
C ASP A 29 8.74 10.79 6.52
N THR A 30 8.13 9.81 5.85
CA THR A 30 7.98 9.80 4.39
C THR A 30 7.16 11.00 3.90
N LEU A 31 5.99 11.25 4.50
CA LEU A 31 5.15 12.40 4.14
C LEU A 31 5.90 13.72 4.28
N ARG A 32 6.66 13.89 5.36
CA ARG A 32 7.52 15.07 5.56
C ARG A 32 8.53 15.24 4.44
N ASN A 33 9.19 14.15 4.01
CA ASN A 33 10.17 14.21 2.93
C ASN A 33 9.52 14.55 1.58
N ILE A 34 8.33 14.02 1.29
CA ILE A 34 7.57 14.35 0.08
C ILE A 34 7.28 15.85 0.03
N LEU A 35 6.72 16.40 1.11
CA LEU A 35 6.39 17.82 1.21
C LEU A 35 7.64 18.71 1.08
N ARG A 36 8.76 18.32 1.70
CA ARG A 36 10.05 19.04 1.58
C ARG A 36 10.63 19.06 0.16
N ASN A 37 10.28 18.07 -0.67
CA ASN A 37 10.75 17.99 -2.05
C ASN A 37 9.74 18.60 -3.05
N ASN A 38 8.73 19.34 -2.57
CA ASN A 38 7.67 19.93 -3.41
C ASN A 38 6.98 18.91 -4.32
N LEU A 39 6.88 17.65 -3.88
CA LEU A 39 6.18 16.60 -4.62
C LEU A 39 4.69 16.66 -4.34
N SER A 40 3.89 16.43 -5.39
CA SER A 40 2.46 16.21 -5.24
C SER A 40 2.18 14.82 -4.67
N CYS A 41 1.28 14.75 -3.69
CA CYS A 41 0.87 13.49 -3.09
C CYS A 41 -0.59 13.53 -2.61
N SER A 42 -1.17 12.35 -2.46
CA SER A 42 -2.47 12.18 -1.80
C SER A 42 -2.35 11.13 -0.70
N VAL A 43 -2.96 11.41 0.44
CA VAL A 43 -3.12 10.42 1.50
C VAL A 43 -4.31 9.55 1.11
N LEU A 44 -4.04 8.25 0.94
CA LEU A 44 -5.06 7.27 0.60
C LEU A 44 -5.59 6.62 1.89
N GLU A 45 -6.83 6.13 1.81
CA GLU A 45 -7.45 5.32 2.85
C GLU A 45 -6.48 4.24 3.36
N PRO A 46 -6.43 4.02 4.69
CA PRO A 46 -5.65 2.93 5.24
C PRO A 46 -6.10 1.59 4.65
N MET A 47 -5.13 0.81 4.20
CA MET A 47 -5.34 -0.56 3.75
C MET A 47 -4.45 -1.44 4.62
N GLY A 48 -5.02 -2.52 5.17
CA GLY A 48 -4.28 -3.46 6.02
C GLY A 48 -3.37 -4.35 5.20
N ASP A 49 -2.16 -4.59 5.72
CA ASP A 49 -1.24 -5.58 5.17
C ASP A 49 -1.73 -7.00 5.50
N VAL A 50 -1.34 -7.97 4.67
CA VAL A 50 -1.73 -9.38 4.81
C VAL A 50 -0.50 -10.18 5.19
N ASP A 51 -0.14 -10.14 6.47
CA ASP A 51 1.09 -10.73 6.99
C ASP A 51 0.86 -12.00 7.81
N ARG A 52 -0.35 -12.15 8.37
CA ARG A 52 -0.73 -13.28 9.22
C ARG A 52 -1.78 -14.16 8.55
N PRO A 53 -1.90 -15.45 8.95
CA PRO A 53 -2.95 -16.33 8.44
C PRO A 53 -4.38 -15.78 8.65
N GLN A 54 -4.61 -15.01 9.72
CA GLN A 54 -5.88 -14.36 10.01
C GLN A 54 -6.23 -13.31 8.94
N ASP A 55 -5.25 -12.49 8.55
CA ASP A 55 -5.42 -11.42 7.56
C ASP A 55 -5.77 -12.03 6.20
N PHE A 56 -5.14 -13.16 5.87
CA PHE A 56 -5.45 -13.90 4.65
C PHE A 56 -6.88 -14.44 4.64
N ARG A 57 -7.37 -14.98 5.77
CA ARG A 57 -8.77 -15.43 5.90
C ARG A 57 -9.75 -14.27 5.84
N GLN A 58 -9.37 -13.09 6.33
CA GLN A 58 -10.17 -11.89 6.17
C GLN A 58 -10.25 -11.46 4.70
N LEU A 59 -9.10 -11.37 4.01
CA LEU A 59 -9.03 -11.06 2.59
C LEU A 59 -9.88 -12.03 1.75
N ALA A 60 -9.82 -13.33 2.07
CA ALA A 60 -10.64 -14.35 1.42
C ALA A 60 -12.14 -14.03 1.50
N ARG A 61 -12.62 -13.66 2.70
CA ARG A 61 -14.03 -13.31 2.94
C ARG A 61 -14.43 -12.02 2.23
N GLU A 62 -13.55 -11.02 2.20
CA GLU A 62 -13.79 -9.76 1.50
C GLU A 62 -13.92 -9.96 -0.01
N LEU A 63 -12.98 -10.68 -0.62
CA LEU A 63 -13.04 -11.01 -2.04
C LEU A 63 -14.24 -11.90 -2.36
N ALA A 64 -14.59 -12.85 -1.50
CA ALA A 64 -15.80 -13.66 -1.66
C ALA A 64 -17.10 -12.83 -1.60
N ARG A 65 -17.11 -11.65 -0.99
CA ARG A 65 -18.31 -10.79 -0.94
C ARG A 65 -18.33 -9.71 -2.02
N ASN A 66 -17.18 -9.33 -2.55
CA ASN A 66 -17.07 -8.23 -3.50
C ASN A 66 -16.59 -8.71 -4.89
N ARG A 67 -17.54 -8.82 -5.85
CA ARG A 67 -17.23 -9.22 -7.23
C ARG A 67 -16.31 -8.24 -7.96
N ALA A 68 -16.42 -6.94 -7.68
CA ALA A 68 -15.54 -5.93 -8.29
C ALA A 68 -14.10 -6.10 -7.81
N ALA A 69 -13.91 -6.36 -6.51
CA ALA A 69 -12.58 -6.62 -5.93
C ALA A 69 -11.89 -7.85 -6.56
N ARG A 70 -12.65 -8.91 -6.90
CA ARG A 70 -12.11 -10.08 -7.63
C ARG A 70 -11.61 -9.72 -9.02
N ARG A 71 -12.25 -8.76 -9.69
CA ARG A 71 -11.88 -8.34 -11.05
C ARG A 71 -10.55 -7.58 -11.06
N VAL A 72 -10.28 -6.79 -10.02
CA VAL A 72 -9.03 -6.01 -9.89
C VAL A 72 -7.88 -6.84 -9.31
N ALA A 73 -8.16 -7.95 -8.62
CA ALA A 73 -7.15 -8.86 -8.08
C ALA A 73 -7.37 -10.34 -8.52
N PRO A 74 -7.34 -10.64 -9.83
CA PRO A 74 -7.71 -11.96 -10.36
C PRO A 74 -6.73 -13.07 -9.94
N ALA A 75 -5.43 -12.76 -9.87
CA ALA A 75 -4.41 -13.72 -9.44
C ALA A 75 -4.58 -14.11 -7.96
N THR A 76 -4.79 -13.11 -7.10
CA THR A 76 -5.07 -13.31 -5.67
C THR A 76 -6.31 -14.18 -5.47
N TRP A 77 -7.38 -13.91 -6.22
CA TRP A 77 -8.61 -14.71 -6.17
C TRP A 77 -8.39 -16.16 -6.63
N LYS A 78 -7.63 -16.37 -7.71
CA LYS A 78 -7.30 -17.73 -8.19
C LYS A 78 -6.51 -18.50 -7.14
N PHE A 79 -5.52 -17.88 -6.52
CA PHE A 79 -4.71 -18.49 -5.46
C PHE A 79 -5.57 -18.88 -4.25
N LEU A 80 -6.49 -18.02 -3.84
CA LEU A 80 -7.44 -18.30 -2.77
C LEU A 80 -8.31 -19.51 -3.07
N LYS A 81 -8.87 -19.60 -4.27
CA LYS A 81 -9.72 -20.73 -4.68
C LYS A 81 -8.99 -22.06 -4.81
N GLY A 82 -7.68 -22.03 -5.12
CA GLY A 82 -6.86 -23.25 -5.25
C GLY A 82 -6.42 -23.87 -3.92
N ARG A 83 -6.75 -23.23 -2.78
CA ARG A 83 -6.44 -23.72 -1.43
C ARG A 83 -7.69 -24.04 -0.61
N SER A 84 -8.87 -23.97 -1.23
CA SER A 84 -10.18 -24.29 -0.64
C SER A 84 -10.46 -25.78 -0.62
#